data_AF-A0A2X0KAE3-F1
#
_entry.id   AF-A0A2X0KAE3-F1
#
_cell.length_a   1.000
_cell.length_b   1.000
_cell.length_c   1.000
_cell.angle_alpha   90.00
_cell.angle_beta   90.00
_cell.angle_gamma   90.00
#
_symmetry.space_group_name_H-M   'P 1'
#
loop_
_entity.id
_entity.type
_entity.pdbx_description
1 polymer ?
#
loop_
_entity_poly.entity_id
_entity_poly.type
_entity_poly.pdbx_seq_one_letter_code
_entity_poly.pdbx_strand_id
1 'polypeptide(L)'
;MGTINETLTIVTPPPSDYPFVHHLLYERTYPPADGLLLWGATDYADDFYWRCTDSDPDRWTIAVHSRTHGWHDYPLGMADFLVNPLTGQIKPALHAGLGIEQPAAFESWREEARQARESDDWGSRQHPAGADRPPRTAPE
;
A
#
# COMPACT_ATOMS: atom_id res chain seq x y z
N MET A 1 1.82 -9.17 -16.06
CA MET A 1 0.99 -8.93 -14.87
C MET A 1 1.78 -7.99 -13.98
N GLY A 2 1.53 -6.68 -14.08
CA GLY A 2 2.25 -5.68 -13.28
C GLY A 2 1.65 -5.64 -11.90
N THR A 3 2.29 -6.32 -10.96
CA THR A 3 1.94 -6.23 -9.55
C THR A 3 2.39 -4.87 -9.05
N ILE A 4 1.44 -4.07 -8.55
CA ILE A 4 1.76 -3.03 -7.57
C ILE A 4 2.31 -3.81 -6.37
N ASN A 5 3.63 -3.84 -6.21
CA ASN A 5 4.29 -4.66 -5.18
C ASN A 5 4.54 -3.89 -3.87
N GLU A 6 3.95 -2.70 -3.76
CA GLU A 6 4.18 -1.74 -2.68
C GLU A 6 2.86 -1.29 -2.09
N THR A 7 2.78 -1.31 -0.76
CA THR A 7 1.70 -0.68 -0.01
C THR A 7 2.25 0.60 0.62
N LEU A 8 1.65 1.76 0.31
CA LEU A 8 1.82 2.96 1.12
C LEU A 8 0.65 3.05 2.10
N THR A 9 0.96 2.93 3.39
CA THR A 9 -0.04 3.08 4.46
C THR A 9 -0.07 4.52 4.93
N ILE A 10 -1.25 5.16 4.87
CA ILE A 10 -1.46 6.46 5.52
C ILE A 10 -1.59 6.21 7.01
N VAL A 11 -0.61 6.70 7.77
CA VAL A 11 -0.57 6.53 9.22
C VAL A 11 -1.43 7.62 9.82
N THR A 12 -2.65 7.28 10.21
CA THR A 12 -3.51 8.17 11.01
C THR A 12 -3.20 7.93 12.49
N PRO A 13 -3.01 8.98 13.31
CA PRO A 13 -3.00 8.78 14.75
C PRO A 13 -4.36 8.18 15.13
N PRO A 14 -4.40 7.05 15.87
CA PRO A 14 -5.65 6.49 16.32
C PRO A 14 -6.44 7.51 17.17
N PRO A 15 -7.78 7.37 17.28
CA PRO A 15 -8.55 8.07 18.31
C PRO A 15 -7.91 7.87 19.69
N SER A 16 -8.07 8.84 20.60
CA SER A 16 -7.48 8.87 21.95
C SER A 16 -7.62 7.59 22.76
N ASP A 17 -8.61 6.75 22.43
CA ASP A 17 -9.01 5.57 23.20
C ASP A 17 -8.69 4.22 22.51
N TYR A 18 -7.83 4.18 21.49
CA TYR A 18 -7.52 2.93 20.77
C TYR A 18 -6.43 2.08 21.47
N PRO A 19 -6.68 0.80 21.79
CA PRO A 19 -5.86 0.00 22.72
C PRO A 19 -4.57 -0.61 22.11
N PHE A 20 -4.29 -0.41 20.82
CA PHE A 20 -3.07 -0.89 20.16
C PHE A 20 -2.09 0.28 19.96
N VAL A 21 -1.42 0.65 21.05
CA VAL A 21 -0.76 1.95 21.26
C VAL A 21 0.70 2.01 20.76
N HIS A 22 1.10 1.13 19.85
CA HIS A 22 2.48 1.08 19.34
C HIS A 22 2.56 1.42 17.86
N HIS A 23 2.07 2.59 17.48
CA HIS A 23 2.48 3.23 16.24
C HIS A 23 3.15 4.56 16.57
N LEU A 24 4.28 4.80 15.90
CA LEU A 24 5.32 5.82 16.11
C LEU A 24 4.86 7.29 16.14
N LEU A 25 3.55 7.54 16.19
CA LEU A 25 2.91 8.85 16.16
C LEU A 25 2.43 9.37 17.51
N TYR A 26 2.15 8.49 18.50
CA TYR A 26 1.28 8.90 19.62
C TYR A 26 1.94 9.77 20.70
N GLU A 27 3.26 9.84 20.76
CA GLU A 27 3.97 10.63 21.78
C GLU A 27 4.49 11.97 21.27
N ARG A 28 4.20 12.36 20.02
CA ARG A 28 4.65 13.65 19.50
C ARG A 28 3.72 14.77 19.94
N THR A 29 4.27 15.68 20.76
CA THR A 29 3.62 16.95 21.09
C THR A 29 3.53 17.82 19.83
N TYR A 30 2.38 18.44 19.59
CA TYR A 30 2.20 19.39 18.47
C TYR A 30 2.43 20.84 18.95
N PRO A 31 3.19 21.68 18.21
CA PRO A 31 3.91 21.35 16.98
C PRO A 31 5.13 20.44 17.24
N PRO A 32 5.51 19.56 16.28
CA PRO A 32 6.67 18.69 16.46
C PRO A 32 7.93 19.52 16.70
N ALA A 33 8.72 19.16 17.71
CA ALA A 33 9.92 19.92 18.10
C ALA A 33 11.00 19.96 16.99
N ASP A 34 11.01 18.95 16.11
CA ASP A 34 11.91 18.84 14.95
C ASP A 34 11.26 19.34 13.64
N GLY A 35 10.02 19.84 13.70
CA GLY A 35 9.25 20.27 12.54
C GLY A 35 8.90 19.15 11.56
N LEU A 36 8.95 17.88 11.98
CA LEU A 36 8.61 16.72 11.15
C LEU A 36 7.37 15.99 11.69
N LEU A 37 6.41 15.77 10.80
CA LEU A 37 5.20 15.00 11.10
C LEU A 37 5.08 13.81 10.16
N LEU A 38 5.24 12.59 10.68
CA LEU A 38 5.07 11.35 9.92
C LEU A 38 3.59 11.19 9.52
N TRP A 39 3.34 10.87 8.24
CA TRP A 39 1.99 10.66 7.70
C TRP A 39 1.85 9.39 6.87
N GLY A 40 2.96 8.78 6.47
CA GLY A 40 2.95 7.58 5.64
C GLY A 40 4.17 6.69 5.88
N ALA A 41 4.04 5.41 5.58
CA ALA A 41 5.14 4.48 5.52
C ALA A 41 4.90 3.39 4.46
N THR A 42 5.96 2.85 3.88
CA THR A 42 5.90 1.60 3.09
C THR A 42 6.35 0.39 3.91
N ASP A 43 5.99 -0.80 3.43
CA ASP A 43 6.43 -2.08 4.01
C ASP A 43 7.96 -2.29 3.93
N TYR A 44 8.65 -1.47 3.13
CA TYR A 44 10.11 -1.48 2.96
C TYR A 44 10.84 -0.45 3.83
N ALA A 45 10.14 0.12 4.81
CA ALA A 45 10.65 1.12 5.74
C ALA A 45 11.13 2.40 5.04
N ASP A 46 10.38 2.85 4.02
CA ASP A 46 10.43 4.24 3.60
C ASP A 46 9.38 5.03 4.39
N ASP A 47 9.82 6.00 5.17
CA ASP A 47 8.97 6.85 6.01
C ASP A 47 8.71 8.19 5.32
N PHE A 48 7.46 8.65 5.34
CA PHE A 48 7.03 9.89 4.70
C PHE A 48 6.58 10.90 5.75
N TYR A 49 7.17 12.09 5.71
CA TYR A 49 6.93 13.17 6.64
C TYR A 49 6.45 14.42 5.92
N TRP A 50 5.68 15.23 6.63
CA TRP A 50 5.51 16.64 6.33
C TRP A 50 6.61 17.40 7.05
N ARG A 51 7.21 18.35 6.35
CA ARG A 51 8.00 19.41 6.97
C ARG A 51 7.08 20.57 7.31
N CYS A 52 6.87 20.77 8.60
CA CYS A 52 6.08 21.86 9.15
C CYS A 52 6.88 23.18 9.14
N THR A 53 7.32 23.63 7.96
CA THR A 53 8.19 24.81 7.79
C THR A 53 7.45 26.14 7.92
N ASP A 54 6.12 26.12 7.91
CA ASP A 54 5.27 27.31 7.96
C ASP A 54 4.13 27.10 8.97
N SER A 55 3.54 28.19 9.45
CA SER A 55 2.29 28.18 10.20
C SER A 55 1.09 27.72 9.36
N ASP A 56 1.15 27.92 8.05
CA ASP A 56 0.15 27.50 7.07
C ASP A 56 0.43 26.05 6.61
N PRO A 57 -0.43 25.07 6.95
CA PRO A 57 -0.23 23.67 6.57
C PRO A 57 -0.21 23.43 5.07
N ASP A 58 -0.86 24.30 4.27
CA ASP A 58 -0.86 24.17 2.81
C ASP A 58 0.52 24.47 2.20
N ARG A 59 1.44 25.04 2.99
CA ARG A 59 2.83 25.31 2.60
C ARG A 59 3.81 24.22 3.03
N TRP A 60 3.34 23.19 3.72
CA TRP A 60 4.21 22.11 4.16
C TRP A 60 4.68 21.28 2.98
N THR A 61 5.93 20.84 3.04
CA THR A 61 6.58 20.07 1.97
C THR A 61 6.83 18.64 2.41
N ILE A 62 7.09 17.73 1.47
CA ILE A 62 7.35 16.33 1.78
C ILE A 62 8.83 16.10 2.06
N ALA A 63 9.10 15.37 3.15
CA ALA A 63 10.37 14.70 3.41
C ALA A 63 10.16 13.19 3.34
N VAL A 64 11.11 12.48 2.75
CA VAL A 64 11.12 11.02 2.76
C VAL A 64 12.42 10.57 3.39
N HIS A 65 12.33 9.67 4.36
CA HIS A 65 13.48 8.94 4.87
C HIS A 65 13.41 7.51 4.33
N SER A 66 14.19 7.25 3.29
CA SER A 66 14.32 5.91 2.73
C SER A 66 15.39 5.12 3.47
N ARG A 67 15.11 3.85 3.79
CA ARG A 67 16.12 2.96 4.40
C ARG A 67 17.38 2.83 3.54
N THR A 68 17.24 2.87 2.22
CA THR A 68 18.37 2.68 1.29
C THR A 68 18.99 3.97 0.78
N HIS A 69 18.23 5.05 0.70
CA HIS A 69 18.71 6.31 0.10
C HIS A 69 18.88 7.46 1.11
N GLY A 70 18.38 7.31 2.34
CA GLY A 70 18.43 8.34 3.36
C GLY A 70 17.35 9.41 3.16
N TRP A 71 17.65 10.64 3.57
CA TRP A 71 16.71 11.76 3.54
C TRP A 71 16.62 12.42 2.15
N HIS A 72 15.40 12.63 1.69
CA HIS A 72 15.07 13.31 0.44
C HIS A 72 13.92 14.29 0.59
N ASP A 73 14.04 15.43 -0.09
CA ASP A 73 13.13 16.55 0.05
C ASP A 73 12.40 16.81 -1.25
N TYR A 74 11.09 16.95 -1.16
CA TYR A 74 10.23 17.21 -2.30
C TYR A 74 9.45 18.50 -2.03
N PRO A 75 9.66 19.57 -2.82
CA PRO A 75 8.96 20.85 -2.66
C PRO A 75 7.54 20.75 -3.24
N LEU A 76 6.80 19.75 -2.78
CA LEU A 76 5.47 19.36 -3.22
C LEU A 76 4.59 19.16 -1.98
N GLY A 77 3.28 19.37 -2.15
CA GLY A 77 2.30 18.87 -1.19
C GLY A 77 2.12 17.35 -1.29
N MET A 78 1.43 16.77 -0.32
CA MET A 78 1.19 15.31 -0.27
C MET A 78 0.49 14.78 -1.52
N ALA A 79 -0.54 15.46 -2.00
CA ALA A 79 -1.29 15.02 -3.18
C ALA A 79 -0.42 15.00 -4.44
N ASP A 80 0.33 16.08 -4.69
CA ASP A 80 1.24 16.16 -5.83
C ASP A 80 2.34 15.10 -5.75
N PHE A 81 2.87 14.86 -4.55
CA PHE A 81 3.85 13.80 -4.32
C PHE A 81 3.29 12.39 -4.61
N LEU A 82 2.00 12.13 -4.36
CA LEU A 82 1.38 10.83 -4.67
C LEU A 82 1.03 10.70 -6.15
N VAL A 83 0.57 11.77 -6.81
CA VAL A 83 0.16 11.74 -8.22
C VAL A 83 1.37 11.66 -9.15
N ASN A 84 2.42 12.43 -8.90
CA ASN A 84 3.55 12.56 -9.82
C ASN A 84 4.32 11.25 -10.07
N PRO A 85 4.50 10.33 -9.11
CA PRO A 85 5.07 9.00 -9.36
C PRO A 85 4.15 8.14 -10.23
N LEU A 86 2.83 8.21 -10.00
CA LEU A 86 1.84 7.42 -10.75
C LEU A 86 1.74 7.87 -12.21
N THR A 87 1.96 9.16 -12.47
CA THR A 87 2.00 9.75 -13.83
C THR A 87 3.40 9.67 -14.46
N GLY A 88 4.41 9.18 -13.75
CA GLY A 88 5.80 9.12 -14.21
C GLY A 88 6.50 10.48 -14.28
N GLN A 89 5.93 11.55 -13.72
CA GLN A 89 6.54 12.87 -13.66
C GLN A 89 7.74 12.93 -12.70
N ILE A 90 7.73 12.12 -11.64
CA ILE A 90 8.88 11.96 -10.75
C ILE A 90 9.16 10.48 -10.50
N LYS A 91 10.42 10.16 -10.20
CA LYS A 91 10.81 8.87 -9.63
C LYS A 91 11.42 9.12 -8.24
N PRO A 92 10.64 8.95 -7.16
CA PRO A 92 11.16 9.19 -5.82
C PRO A 92 12.29 8.21 -5.47
N ALA A 93 13.19 8.63 -4.59
CA ALA A 93 14.32 7.81 -4.14
C ALA A 93 13.88 6.84 -3.04
N LEU A 94 12.97 5.94 -3.39
CA LEU A 94 12.38 4.94 -2.51
C LEU A 94 13.08 3.59 -2.70
N HIS A 95 12.98 2.72 -1.69
CA HIS A 95 13.48 1.35 -1.82
C HIS A 95 12.80 0.63 -2.99
N ALA A 96 11.51 0.89 -3.16
CA ALA A 96 10.73 0.33 -4.24
C ALA A 96 9.83 1.40 -4.89
N GLY A 97 9.54 1.18 -6.18
CA GLY A 97 8.90 2.20 -7.01
C GLY A 97 7.40 2.29 -6.76
N LEU A 98 6.91 3.51 -6.49
CA LEU A 98 5.48 3.84 -6.50
C LEU A 98 4.90 4.03 -7.90
N GLY A 99 5.69 3.79 -8.96
CA GLY A 99 5.27 4.01 -10.35
C GLY A 99 4.39 2.88 -10.88
N ILE A 100 3.49 3.22 -11.81
CA ILE A 100 2.69 2.24 -12.53
C ILE A 100 3.40 1.88 -13.85
N GLU A 101 3.97 0.68 -13.94
CA GLU A 101 4.72 0.26 -15.13
C GLU A 101 3.83 -0.23 -16.30
N GLN A 102 2.56 -0.55 -16.03
CA GLN A 102 1.57 -0.99 -17.01
C GLN A 102 0.32 -0.10 -16.93
N PRO A 103 -0.52 0.00 -17.98
CA PRO A 103 -1.74 0.78 -17.89
C PRO A 103 -2.61 0.26 -16.73
N ALA A 104 -2.78 1.06 -15.68
CA ALA A 104 -3.67 0.69 -14.59
C ALA A 104 -5.11 0.72 -15.10
N ALA A 105 -5.75 -0.45 -15.13
CA ALA A 105 -7.18 -0.55 -15.29
C ALA A 105 -7.81 -0.58 -13.89
N PHE A 106 -8.81 0.27 -13.66
CA PHE A 106 -9.60 0.17 -12.43
C PHE A 106 -10.43 -1.12 -12.49
N GLU A 107 -10.07 -2.10 -11.66
CA GLU A 107 -10.88 -3.28 -11.44
C GLU A 107 -11.78 -3.05 -10.22
N SER A 108 -13.08 -2.99 -10.47
CA SER A 108 -14.07 -2.92 -9.40
C SER A 108 -14.09 -4.23 -8.64
N TRP A 109 -14.21 -4.18 -7.31
CA TRP A 109 -14.43 -5.36 -6.46
C TRP A 109 -15.60 -6.25 -6.92
N ARG A 110 -16.57 -5.68 -7.66
CA ARG A 110 -17.68 -6.45 -8.26
C ARG A 110 -17.22 -7.34 -9.40
N GLU A 111 -16.27 -6.88 -10.20
CA GLU A 111 -15.69 -7.66 -11.31
C GLU A 111 -14.78 -8.75 -10.77
N GLU A 112 -13.97 -8.44 -9.75
CA GLU A 112 -13.18 -9.44 -9.03
C GLU A 112 -14.07 -10.53 -8.41
N ALA A 113 -15.17 -10.14 -7.75
CA ALA A 113 -16.14 -11.09 -7.19
C ALA A 113 -16.88 -11.91 -8.25
N ARG A 114 -17.11 -11.34 -9.46
CA ARG A 114 -17.70 -12.08 -10.59
C ARG A 114 -16.73 -13.12 -11.11
N GLN A 115 -15.46 -12.74 -11.34
CA GLN A 115 -14.41 -13.64 -11.82
C GLN A 115 -14.14 -14.77 -10.82
N ALA A 116 -14.12 -14.48 -9.53
CA ALA A 116 -13.95 -15.51 -8.48
C ALA A 116 -15.06 -16.58 -8.57
N ARG A 117 -16.32 -16.15 -8.71
CA ARG A 117 -17.46 -17.08 -8.88
C ARG A 117 -17.36 -17.90 -10.17
N GLU A 118 -16.94 -17.27 -11.27
CA GLU A 118 -16.76 -17.94 -12.56
C GLU A 118 -15.61 -18.97 -12.53
N SER A 119 -14.53 -18.65 -11.80
CA SER A 119 -13.40 -19.54 -11.56
C SER A 119 -13.79 -20.76 -10.72
N ASP A 120 -14.57 -20.57 -9.66
CA ASP A 120 -15.08 -21.65 -8.81
C ASP A 120 -16.05 -22.57 -9.57
N ASP A 121 -16.88 -22.01 -10.44
CA ASP A 121 -17.80 -22.75 -11.32
C ASP A 121 -17.03 -23.55 -12.40
N TRP A 122 -15.94 -23.01 -12.92
CA TRP A 122 -15.04 -23.72 -13.83
C TRP A 122 -14.29 -24.88 -13.14
N GLY A 123 -13.79 -24.68 -11.92
CA GLY A 123 -13.17 -25.74 -11.12
C GLY A 123 -14.14 -26.88 -10.81
N SER A 124 -15.41 -26.56 -10.55
CA SER A 124 -16.49 -27.53 -10.32
C SER A 124 -16.86 -28.33 -11.56
N ARG A 125 -16.74 -27.74 -12.76
CA ARG A 125 -16.97 -28.44 -14.04
C ARG A 125 -15.85 -29.42 -14.44
N GLN A 126 -14.61 -29.20 -13.99
CA GLN A 126 -13.48 -30.08 -14.33
C GLN A 126 -13.38 -31.33 -13.43
N HIS A 127 -13.95 -31.30 -12.23
CA HIS A 127 -14.04 -32.47 -11.34
C HIS A 127 -15.51 -32.88 -11.15
N PRO A 128 -16.11 -33.62 -12.09
CA PRO A 128 -17.41 -34.23 -11.82
C PRO A 128 -17.26 -35.25 -10.68
N ALA A 129 -18.00 -35.03 -9.60
CA ALA A 129 -18.17 -36.02 -8.54
C ALA A 129 -18.87 -37.25 -9.15
N GLY A 130 -18.11 -38.31 -9.41
CA GLY A 130 -18.64 -39.61 -9.80
C GLY A 130 -18.04 -40.19 -11.08
N ALA A 131 -16.77 -40.59 -11.03
CA ALA A 131 -16.31 -41.70 -11.86
C ALA A 131 -16.15 -42.91 -10.93
N ASP A 132 -17.18 -43.75 -10.96
CA ASP A 132 -17.35 -44.97 -10.18
C ASP A 132 -16.10 -45.86 -10.32
N ARG A 133 -15.37 -46.07 -9.22
CA ARG A 133 -14.22 -46.97 -9.19
C ARG A 133 -14.75 -48.37 -8.89
N PRO A 134 -14.64 -49.35 -9.81
CA PRO A 134 -15.13 -50.70 -9.53
C PRO A 134 -14.36 -51.32 -8.35
N PRO A 135 -15.03 -52.13 -7.50
CA PRO A 135 -14.43 -52.67 -6.29
C PRO A 135 -13.25 -53.59 -6.63
N ARG A 136 -12.12 -53.39 -5.95
CA ARG A 136 -10.97 -54.31 -5.99
C ARG A 136 -11.42 -55.66 -5.44
N THR A 137 -11.39 -56.69 -6.27
CA THR A 137 -11.47 -58.08 -5.82
C THR A 137 -10.28 -58.39 -4.92
N ALA A 138 -10.55 -59.00 -3.76
CA ALA A 138 -9.52 -59.51 -2.85
C ALA A 138 -8.94 -60.82 -3.41
N PRO A 139 -7.64 -61.11 -3.19
CA PRO A 139 -7.07 -62.39 -3.60
C PRO A 139 -7.38 -63.50 -2.57
N GLU A 140 -7.72 -64.69 -3.08
CA GLU A 140 -7.58 -65.98 -2.37
C GLU A 140 -6.12 -66.46 -2.42
#